data_AF-A0A561U1Q0-F1
#
_entry.id   AF-A0A561U1Q0-F1
#
_cell.length_a   1.000
_cell.length_b   1.000
_cell.length_c   1.000
_cell.angle_alpha   90.00
_cell.angle_beta   90.00
_cell.angle_gamma   90.00
#
_symmetry.space_group_name_H-M   'P 1'
#
loop_
_entity.id
_entity.type
_entity.pdbx_description
1 polymer ?
#
loop_
_entity_poly.entity_id
_entity_poly.type
_entity_poly.pdbx_seq_one_letter_code
_entity_poly.pdbx_strand_id
1 'polypeptide(L)'
;MLGTRFTAVARIRPDVHEWRLHNGWGPELNPAWFKAWSEPEHHDQLPVAAVDLIGILVPVSTPSRALRACGMLLTLAPCAVVLPGDHRYDALSMLELDYYGAGAVTTAAEDSAHLVIAPENRAAEFGSSMFGRWLLEVLYSKLLEHPQLTENA
;
A
#
# COMPACT_ATOMS: atom_id res chain seq x y z
N MET A 1 -19.44 8.11 -3.71
CA MET A 1 -18.57 7.03 -4.22
C MET A 1 -18.29 6.08 -3.07
N LEU A 2 -18.57 4.78 -3.25
CA LEU A 2 -18.22 3.74 -2.27
C LEU A 2 -16.77 3.33 -2.51
N GLY A 3 -15.90 3.50 -1.50
CA GLY A 3 -14.49 3.10 -1.54
C GLY A 3 -13.54 4.20 -1.05
N THR A 4 -12.52 3.81 -0.27
CA THR A 4 -11.41 4.70 0.12
C THR A 4 -10.45 4.86 -1.06
N ARG A 5 -10.12 6.10 -1.43
CA ARG A 5 -9.05 6.38 -2.39
C ARG A 5 -7.71 6.43 -1.65
N PHE A 6 -6.70 5.79 -2.21
CA PHE A 6 -5.34 5.80 -1.66
C PHE A 6 -4.30 5.81 -2.78
N THR A 7 -3.07 6.16 -2.43
CA THR A 7 -1.89 6.02 -3.28
C THR A 7 -1.00 4.95 -2.66
N ALA A 8 -0.62 3.94 -3.44
CA ALA A 8 0.36 2.95 -3.03
C ALA A 8 1.77 3.46 -3.34
N VAL A 9 2.66 3.36 -2.37
CA VAL A 9 4.10 3.52 -2.57
C VAL A 9 4.66 2.12 -2.74
N ALA A 10 5.12 1.80 -3.94
CA ALA A 10 5.52 0.46 -4.30
C ALA A 10 6.78 0.49 -5.16
N ARG A 11 7.54 -0.62 -5.14
CA ARG A 11 8.80 -0.74 -5.87
C ARG A 11 8.91 -2.11 -6.52
N ILE A 12 9.39 -2.15 -7.75
CA ILE A 12 9.71 -3.41 -8.42
C ILE A 12 10.93 -4.04 -7.74
N ARG A 13 10.88 -5.35 -7.53
CA ARG A 13 12.00 -6.21 -7.13
C ARG A 13 12.74 -6.66 -8.39
N PRO A 14 13.93 -6.10 -8.72
CA PRO A 14 14.55 -6.29 -10.02
C PRO A 14 14.87 -7.76 -10.31
N ASP A 15 15.38 -8.48 -9.31
CA ASP A 15 15.71 -9.91 -9.36
C ASP A 15 14.50 -10.77 -9.73
N VAL A 16 13.35 -10.52 -9.07
CA VAL A 16 12.12 -11.27 -9.34
C VAL A 16 11.48 -10.86 -10.66
N HIS A 17 11.52 -9.57 -11.00
CA HIS A 17 11.05 -9.06 -12.28
C HIS A 17 11.78 -9.72 -13.44
N GLU A 18 13.11 -9.75 -13.39
CA GLU A 18 13.94 -10.40 -14.40
C GLU A 18 13.64 -11.90 -14.47
N TRP A 19 13.61 -12.60 -13.34
CA TRP A 19 13.28 -14.03 -13.31
C TRP A 19 11.91 -14.30 -13.96
N ARG A 20 10.91 -13.48 -13.64
CA ARG A 20 9.56 -13.59 -14.21
C ARG A 20 9.57 -13.40 -15.73
N LEU A 21 10.25 -12.37 -16.23
CA LEU A 21 10.36 -12.14 -17.68
C LEU A 21 10.99 -13.34 -18.40
N HIS A 22 12.10 -13.87 -17.86
CA HIS A 22 12.77 -15.03 -18.44
C HIS A 22 11.90 -16.29 -18.45
N ASN A 23 10.95 -16.41 -17.51
CA ASN A 23 10.07 -17.57 -17.37
C ASN A 23 8.65 -17.31 -17.92
N GLY A 24 8.40 -16.19 -18.61
CA GLY A 24 7.11 -15.88 -19.23
C GLY A 24 6.00 -15.48 -18.25
N TRP A 25 6.34 -15.05 -17.04
CA TRP A 25 5.39 -14.66 -15.99
C TRP A 25 5.09 -13.15 -16.01
N GLY A 26 4.00 -12.76 -16.66
CA GLY A 26 3.45 -11.41 -16.57
C GLY A 26 2.73 -11.13 -15.24
N PRO A 27 2.23 -9.89 -15.04
CA PRO A 27 1.26 -9.60 -13.98
C PRO A 27 -0.02 -10.43 -14.18
N GLU A 28 -0.56 -11.00 -13.10
CA GLU A 28 -1.82 -11.75 -13.12
C GLU A 28 -2.91 -10.99 -12.36
N LEU A 29 -3.88 -10.43 -13.08
CA LEU A 29 -4.90 -9.54 -12.53
C LEU A 29 -6.19 -10.26 -12.14
N ASN A 30 -6.40 -11.50 -12.59
CA ASN A 30 -7.59 -12.28 -12.31
C ASN A 30 -7.62 -12.75 -10.85
N PRO A 31 -8.54 -12.23 -10.00
CA PRO A 31 -8.63 -12.64 -8.59
C PRO A 31 -8.93 -14.13 -8.42
N ALA A 32 -9.60 -14.75 -9.40
CA ALA A 32 -9.92 -16.19 -9.36
C ALA A 32 -8.66 -17.07 -9.45
N TRP A 33 -7.60 -16.57 -10.08
CA TRP A 33 -6.31 -17.26 -10.13
C TRP A 33 -5.72 -17.46 -8.72
N PHE A 34 -5.95 -16.51 -7.82
CA PHE A 34 -5.46 -16.57 -6.44
C PHE A 34 -6.24 -17.56 -5.56
N LYS A 35 -7.39 -18.10 -6.01
CA LYS A 35 -8.01 -19.24 -5.32
C LYS A 35 -7.17 -20.50 -5.46
N ALA A 36 -6.53 -20.72 -6.60
CA ALA A 36 -5.60 -21.84 -6.78
C ALA A 36 -4.42 -21.75 -5.81
N TRP A 37 -4.11 -20.55 -5.28
CA TRP A 37 -3.04 -20.33 -4.30
C TRP A 37 -3.42 -20.73 -2.89
N SER A 38 -4.71 -20.93 -2.62
CA SER A 38 -5.17 -21.50 -1.35
C SER A 38 -5.10 -23.02 -1.35
N GLU A 39 -4.81 -23.63 -2.50
CA GLU A 39 -4.69 -25.07 -2.67
C GLU A 39 -3.20 -25.47 -2.55
N PRO A 40 -2.83 -26.31 -1.57
CA PRO A 40 -1.44 -26.69 -1.31
C PRO A 40 -0.71 -27.30 -2.51
N GLU A 41 -1.45 -27.93 -3.43
CA GLU A 41 -0.93 -28.62 -4.60
C GLU A 41 -0.31 -27.67 -5.65
N HIS A 42 -0.66 -26.38 -5.60
CA HIS A 42 -0.25 -25.39 -6.59
C HIS A 42 0.82 -24.41 -6.09
N HIS A 43 1.25 -24.50 -4.82
CA HIS A 43 2.19 -23.53 -4.23
C HIS A 43 3.54 -23.42 -4.97
N ASP A 44 4.07 -24.54 -5.49
CA ASP A 44 5.37 -24.59 -6.16
C ASP A 44 5.34 -24.01 -7.58
N GLN A 45 4.16 -23.73 -8.13
CA GLN A 45 3.98 -23.27 -9.52
C GLN A 45 3.76 -21.76 -9.62
N LEU A 46 3.78 -21.05 -8.49
CA LEU A 46 3.36 -19.66 -8.43
C LEU A 46 4.55 -18.70 -8.39
N PRO A 47 4.59 -17.68 -9.24
CA PRO A 47 5.70 -16.75 -9.24
C PRO A 47 5.72 -15.93 -7.95
N VAL A 48 6.91 -15.74 -7.37
CA VAL A 48 7.12 -14.81 -6.24
C VAL A 48 6.70 -13.39 -6.65
N ALA A 49 6.17 -12.59 -5.71
CA ALA A 49 5.70 -11.23 -6.01
C ALA A 49 6.85 -10.36 -6.52
N ALA A 50 6.66 -9.71 -7.67
CA ALA A 50 7.69 -8.87 -8.29
C ALA A 50 7.72 -7.44 -7.76
N VAL A 51 6.89 -7.12 -6.75
CA VAL A 51 6.75 -5.78 -6.19
C VAL A 51 6.69 -5.87 -4.68
N ASP A 52 7.33 -4.91 -4.03
CA ASP A 52 7.16 -4.61 -2.61
C ASP A 52 6.18 -3.44 -2.45
N LEU A 53 5.18 -3.59 -1.59
CA LEU A 53 4.33 -2.50 -1.14
C LEU A 53 5.00 -1.86 0.10
N ILE A 54 5.64 -0.72 -0.12
CA ILE A 54 6.43 0.00 0.90
C ILE A 54 5.51 0.76 1.85
N GLY A 55 4.44 1.35 1.33
CA GLY A 55 3.51 2.11 2.14
C GLY A 55 2.28 2.55 1.38
N ILE A 56 1.35 3.15 2.11
CA ILE A 56 0.05 3.58 1.61
C ILE A 56 -0.21 5.01 2.11
N LEU A 57 -0.59 5.90 1.20
CA LEU A 57 -0.98 7.27 1.49
C LEU A 57 -2.47 7.45 1.24
N VAL A 58 -3.21 7.85 2.28
CA VAL A 58 -4.68 8.00 2.22
C VAL A 58 -5.05 9.47 2.39
N PRO A 59 -5.42 10.19 1.32
CA PRO A 59 -5.83 11.58 1.43
C PRO A 59 -7.16 11.70 2.19
N VAL A 60 -7.18 12.52 3.23
CA VAL A 60 -8.38 12.81 4.02
C VAL A 60 -8.50 14.30 4.29
N SER A 61 -9.72 14.82 4.30
CA SER A 61 -9.96 16.25 4.53
C SER A 61 -9.89 16.64 6.00
N THR A 62 -10.11 15.70 6.92
CA THR A 62 -10.19 15.97 8.36
C THR A 62 -9.62 14.80 9.17
N PRO A 63 -8.93 15.05 10.31
CA PRO A 63 -8.40 14.00 11.18
C PRO A 63 -9.44 12.99 11.67
N SER A 64 -10.67 13.45 11.95
CA SER A 64 -11.77 12.59 12.43
C SER A 64 -12.18 11.46 11.47
N ARG A 65 -11.79 11.53 10.20
CA ARG A 65 -12.03 10.47 9.20
C ARG A 65 -10.82 9.58 8.97
N ALA A 66 -9.66 9.95 9.52
CA ALA A 66 -8.37 9.39 9.17
C ALA A 66 -8.29 7.89 9.49
N LEU A 67 -8.56 7.51 10.73
CA LEU A 67 -8.46 6.11 11.15
C LEU A 67 -9.41 5.20 10.37
N ARG A 68 -10.65 5.64 10.16
CA ARG A 68 -11.64 4.93 9.34
C ARG A 68 -11.17 4.78 7.89
N ALA A 69 -10.54 5.80 7.33
CA ALA A 69 -10.04 5.77 5.96
C ALA A 69 -8.87 4.78 5.82
N CYS A 70 -7.97 4.72 6.80
CA CYS A 70 -6.91 3.71 6.85
C CYS A 70 -7.49 2.29 6.90
N GLY A 71 -8.43 2.02 7.82
CA GLY A 71 -9.18 0.75 7.86
C GLY A 71 -8.31 -0.49 7.64
N MET A 72 -8.72 -1.34 6.68
CA MET A 72 -7.98 -2.56 6.31
C MET A 72 -6.61 -2.31 5.67
N LEU A 73 -6.31 -1.08 5.22
CA LEU A 73 -5.01 -0.78 4.59
C LEU A 73 -3.85 -0.91 5.59
N LEU A 74 -4.11 -0.71 6.89
CA LEU A 74 -3.14 -0.92 7.97
C LEU A 74 -2.63 -2.37 8.04
N THR A 75 -3.41 -3.33 7.53
CA THR A 75 -3.03 -4.75 7.54
C THR A 75 -2.17 -5.12 6.32
N LEU A 76 -1.91 -4.19 5.40
CA LEU A 76 -1.24 -4.48 4.13
C LEU A 76 0.18 -3.91 4.05
N ALA A 77 0.39 -2.71 4.59
CA ALA A 77 1.68 -2.02 4.63
C ALA A 77 1.58 -0.83 5.60
N PRO A 78 2.72 -0.19 5.98
CA PRO A 78 2.70 1.10 6.66
C PRO A 78 1.74 2.08 5.97
N CYS A 79 0.76 2.56 6.72
CA CYS A 79 -0.31 3.39 6.17
C CYS A 79 -0.33 4.74 6.87
N ALA A 80 -0.27 5.81 6.09
CA ALA A 80 -0.34 7.18 6.59
C ALA A 80 -1.46 7.95 5.91
N VAL A 81 -2.14 8.81 6.68
CA VAL A 81 -3.08 9.77 6.12
C VAL A 81 -2.38 11.03 5.64
N VAL A 82 -2.88 11.61 4.57
CA VAL A 82 -2.43 12.90 4.04
C VAL A 82 -3.46 13.96 4.40
N LEU A 83 -3.07 14.91 5.25
CA LEU A 83 -3.90 16.00 5.76
C LEU A 83 -3.51 17.34 5.09
N PRO A 84 -4.49 18.20 4.73
CA PRO A 84 -4.22 19.55 4.27
C PRO A 84 -3.44 20.37 5.31
N GLY A 85 -2.46 21.18 4.94
CA GLY A 85 -1.59 21.89 5.89
C GLY A 85 -2.30 22.91 6.78
N ASP A 86 -3.46 23.40 6.38
CA ASP A 86 -4.32 24.33 7.11
C ASP A 86 -5.29 23.63 8.10
N HIS A 87 -5.25 22.30 8.17
CA HIS A 87 -6.15 21.56 9.05
C HIS A 87 -5.86 21.87 10.53
N ARG A 88 -6.93 21.97 11.33
CA ARG A 88 -6.81 22.02 12.78
C ARG A 88 -6.66 20.59 13.32
N TYR A 89 -5.55 20.34 14.01
CA TYR A 89 -5.37 19.07 14.72
C TYR A 89 -6.47 18.88 15.78
N ASP A 90 -7.09 17.71 15.77
CA ASP A 90 -7.93 17.21 16.85
C ASP A 90 -7.10 16.23 17.67
N ALA A 91 -6.82 16.56 18.93
CA ALA A 91 -5.88 15.81 19.76
C ALA A 91 -6.31 14.34 19.94
N LEU A 92 -7.62 14.08 20.05
CA LEU A 92 -8.14 12.72 20.18
C LEU A 92 -7.90 11.92 18.90
N SER A 93 -8.26 12.46 17.74
CA SER A 93 -8.01 11.80 16.45
C SER A 93 -6.53 11.51 16.22
N MET A 94 -5.63 12.43 16.59
CA MET A 94 -4.19 12.22 16.45
C MET A 94 -3.66 11.15 17.40
N LEU A 95 -4.16 11.11 18.64
CA LEU A 95 -3.84 10.05 19.61
C LEU A 95 -4.33 8.68 19.13
N GLU A 96 -5.53 8.61 18.54
CA GLU A 96 -6.05 7.38 17.96
C GLU A 96 -5.18 6.89 16.79
N LEU A 97 -4.75 7.79 15.91
CA LEU A 97 -3.86 7.45 14.80
C LEU A 97 -2.55 6.83 15.31
N ASP A 98 -1.90 7.49 16.26
CA ASP A 98 -0.67 7.00 16.90
C ASP A 98 -0.90 5.64 17.58
N TYR A 99 -1.97 5.51 18.39
CA TYR A 99 -2.30 4.29 19.10
C TYR A 99 -2.53 3.07 18.17
N TYR A 100 -3.13 3.28 17.00
CA TYR A 100 -3.38 2.21 16.04
C TYR A 100 -2.24 2.00 15.03
N GLY A 101 -1.16 2.80 15.10
CA GLY A 101 -0.01 2.73 14.21
C GLY A 101 -0.23 3.36 12.83
N ALA A 102 -1.26 4.19 12.68
CA ALA A 102 -1.55 4.93 11.46
C ALA A 102 -0.74 6.24 11.43
N GLY A 103 0.11 6.40 10.42
CA GLY A 103 0.90 7.61 10.24
C GLY A 103 0.07 8.81 9.82
N ALA A 104 0.66 9.99 9.93
CA ALA A 104 0.07 11.23 9.45
C ALA A 104 1.14 12.12 8.81
N VAL A 105 0.88 12.57 7.59
CA VAL A 105 1.68 13.55 6.88
C VAL A 105 0.81 14.75 6.52
N THR A 106 1.41 15.94 6.48
CA THR A 106 0.72 17.16 6.07
C THR A 106 1.27 17.69 4.77
N THR A 107 0.40 18.23 3.93
CA THR A 107 0.80 18.96 2.72
C THR A 107 0.90 20.44 3.06
N ALA A 108 2.07 21.06 2.95
CA ALA A 108 2.18 22.51 3.06
C ALA A 108 1.81 23.18 1.72
N ALA A 109 1.27 24.41 1.77
CA ALA A 109 0.89 25.16 0.58
C ALA A 109 2.11 25.69 -0.21
N GLU A 110 3.24 25.89 0.47
CA GLU A 110 4.49 26.42 -0.12
C GLU A 110 5.75 25.62 0.28
N ASP A 111 5.61 24.55 1.06
CA ASP A 111 6.73 23.83 1.67
C ASP A 111 6.70 22.31 1.40
N SER A 112 7.79 21.62 1.74
CA SER A 112 7.89 20.16 1.72
C SER A 112 6.85 19.52 2.66
N ALA A 113 6.30 18.36 2.29
CA ALA A 113 5.40 17.63 3.17
C ALA A 113 6.07 17.31 4.52
N HIS A 114 5.32 17.47 5.63
CA HIS A 114 5.84 17.22 6.97
C HIS A 114 5.25 15.95 7.57
N LEU A 115 6.13 15.09 8.08
CA LEU A 115 5.76 13.92 8.87
C LEU A 115 5.35 14.36 10.28
N VAL A 116 4.13 13.98 10.68
CA VAL A 116 3.56 14.29 12.00
C VAL A 116 3.62 13.06 12.89
N ILE A 117 3.15 11.92 12.37
CA ILE A 117 3.20 10.61 13.03
C ILE A 117 3.81 9.62 12.05
N ALA A 118 4.87 8.92 12.48
CA ALA A 118 5.47 7.85 11.68
C ALA A 118 4.50 6.66 11.60
N PRO A 119 4.24 6.09 10.41
CA PRO A 119 3.42 4.90 10.30
C PRO A 119 4.17 3.66 10.82
N GLU A 120 3.46 2.79 11.53
CA GLU A 120 4.00 1.49 11.94
C GLU A 120 3.81 0.43 10.85
N ASN A 121 4.75 -0.52 10.76
CA ASN A 121 4.57 -1.68 9.89
C ASN A 121 3.83 -2.80 10.60
N ARG A 122 2.50 -2.71 10.62
CA ARG A 122 1.63 -3.74 11.22
C ARG A 122 1.30 -4.89 10.29
N ALA A 123 1.70 -4.83 9.02
CA ALA A 123 1.38 -5.88 8.03
C ALA A 123 1.93 -7.25 8.43
N ALA A 124 3.08 -7.29 9.10
CA ALA A 124 3.69 -8.53 9.59
C ALA A 124 2.81 -9.26 10.64
N GLU A 125 1.99 -8.53 11.39
CA GLU A 125 1.09 -9.11 12.41
C GLU A 125 -0.11 -9.84 11.79
N PHE A 126 -0.51 -9.46 10.57
CA PHE A 126 -1.67 -10.02 9.87
C PHE A 126 -1.31 -11.10 8.84
N GLY A 127 -0.03 -11.21 8.48
CA GLY A 127 0.47 -12.17 7.52
C GLY A 127 0.01 -11.90 6.08
N SER A 128 0.33 -12.83 5.18
CA SER A 128 -0.06 -12.73 3.77
C SER A 128 -1.55 -13.00 3.57
N SER A 129 -2.23 -12.14 2.81
CA SER A 129 -3.62 -12.36 2.39
C SER A 129 -3.73 -12.49 0.87
N MET A 130 -4.77 -13.20 0.38
CA MET A 130 -5.09 -13.25 -1.04
C MET A 130 -5.29 -11.85 -1.64
N PHE A 131 -5.95 -10.97 -0.91
CA PHE A 131 -6.16 -9.58 -1.33
C PHE A 131 -4.82 -8.83 -1.45
N GLY A 132 -3.98 -8.91 -0.43
CA GLY A 132 -2.66 -8.27 -0.44
C GLY A 132 -1.81 -8.79 -1.61
N ARG A 133 -1.87 -10.08 -1.88
CA ARG A 133 -1.15 -10.67 -3.00
C ARG A 133 -1.68 -10.24 -4.36
N TRP A 134 -2.99 -10.22 -4.54
CA TRP A 134 -3.61 -9.69 -5.75
C TRP A 134 -3.26 -8.21 -5.96
N LEU A 135 -3.27 -7.41 -4.89
CA LEU A 135 -2.88 -6.01 -4.94
C LEU A 135 -1.44 -5.85 -5.45
N LEU A 136 -0.50 -6.72 -5.06
CA LEU A 136 0.87 -6.69 -5.59
C LEU A 136 0.93 -6.94 -7.10
N GLU A 137 0.09 -7.83 -7.66
CA GLU A 137 0.02 -8.02 -9.13
C GLU A 137 -0.59 -6.82 -9.85
N VAL A 138 -1.62 -6.20 -9.26
CA VAL A 138 -2.18 -4.94 -9.78
C VAL A 138 -1.12 -3.85 -9.81
N LEU A 139 -0.35 -3.69 -8.73
CA LEU A 139 0.73 -2.71 -8.64
C LEU A 139 1.85 -3.02 -9.62
N TYR A 140 2.19 -4.30 -9.80
CA TYR A 140 3.18 -4.71 -10.79
C TYR A 140 2.76 -4.32 -12.21
N SER A 141 1.52 -4.59 -12.61
CA SER A 141 0.98 -4.13 -13.91
C SER A 141 1.07 -2.61 -14.05
N LYS A 142 0.69 -1.87 -13.01
CA LYS A 142 0.69 -0.40 -13.02
C LYS A 142 2.09 0.20 -13.13
N LEU A 143 3.08 -0.37 -12.44
CA LEU A 143 4.46 0.09 -12.52
C LEU A 143 5.09 -0.21 -13.89
N LEU A 144 4.75 -1.34 -14.51
CA LEU A 144 5.19 -1.65 -15.88
C LEU A 144 4.55 -0.74 -16.93
N GLU A 145 3.27 -0.36 -16.75
CA GLU A 145 2.58 0.61 -17.61
C GLU A 145 3.11 2.04 -17.45
N HIS A 146 3.72 2.36 -16.30
CA HIS A 146 4.20 3.69 -15.96
C HIS A 146 5.64 3.65 -15.40
N PRO A 147 6.66 3.38 -16.23
CA PRO A 147 8.06 3.29 -15.79
C PRO A 147 8.59 4.57 -15.14
N GLN A 148 8.00 5.72 -15.47
CA GLN A 148 8.33 7.02 -14.89
C GLN A 148 8.02 7.08 -13.38
N LEU A 149 7.12 6.24 -12.86
CA LEU A 149 6.82 6.15 -11.43
C LEU A 149 7.91 5.42 -10.63
N THR A 150 8.79 4.66 -11.30
CA THR A 150 9.92 3.97 -10.64
C THR A 150 11.19 4.81 -10.53
N GLU A 151 11.28 5.98 -11.18
CA GLU A 151 12.49 6.81 -11.21
C GLU A 151 12.67 7.72 -9.98
N ASN A 152 11.66 7.83 -9.09
CA ASN A 152 11.69 8.68 -7.89
C ASN A 152 11.87 7.90 -6.58
N ALA A 153 12.33 6.64 -6.63
CA ALA A 153 12.48 5.76 -5.47
C ALA A 153 13.93 5.62 -5.01
#